data_AF-A0A397J8D8-F1
#
_entry.id   AF-A0A397J8D8-F1
#
_cell.length_a   1.000
_cell.length_b   1.000
_cell.length_c   1.000
_cell.angle_alpha   90.00
_cell.angle_beta   90.00
_cell.angle_gamma   90.00
#
_symmetry.space_group_name_H-M   'P 1'
#
loop_
_entity.id
_entity.type
_entity.pdbx_description
1 polymer ?
#
loop_
_entity_poly.entity_id
_entity_poly.type
_entity_poly.pdbx_seq_one_letter_code
_entity_poly.pdbx_strand_id
1 'polypeptide(L)' 'MKIIRRKAIITESSSKEIPKTPIALKYSKKLYEFCIQNAEIYIQTRMNDPDLEKEMKLGFEKFLEN' A
#
# COMPACT_ATOMS: atom_id res chain seq x y z
N MET A 1 -5.93 -0.61 19.60
CA MET A 1 -5.45 -0.75 18.20
C MET A 1 -6.54 -0.28 17.26
N LYS A 2 -6.36 0.88 16.60
CA LYS A 2 -7.34 1.40 15.64
C LYS A 2 -7.12 0.69 14.30
N ILE A 3 -8.10 -0.11 13.86
CA ILE A 3 -8.05 -0.86 12.60
C ILE A 3 -8.89 -0.11 11.57
N ILE A 4 -8.26 0.59 10.63
CA ILE A 4 -8.97 1.23 9.52
C ILE A 4 -9.11 0.20 8.40
N ARG A 5 -10.35 -0.22 8.11
CA ARG A 5 -10.66 -1.11 6.98
C ARG A 5 -10.69 -0.30 5.68
N ARG A 6 -9.55 -0.13 5.00
CA ARG A 6 -9.53 0.40 3.63
C ARG A 6 -9.99 -0.67 2.63
N LYS A 7 -10.89 -0.30 1.73
CA LYS A 7 -11.35 -1.13 0.60
C LYS A 7 -10.43 -0.93 -0.62
N ALA A 8 -10.22 -2.02 -1.38
CA ALA A 8 -9.53 -2.19 -2.67
C ALA A 8 -8.00 -2.43 -2.57
N ILE A 9 -7.34 -3.30 -3.35
CA ILE A 9 -7.15 -3.26 -4.83
C ILE A 9 -6.65 -4.64 -5.36
N ILE A 10 -7.34 -5.25 -6.35
CA ILE A 10 -6.96 -5.55 -7.76
C ILE A 10 -5.86 -6.60 -7.97
N THR A 11 -6.25 -7.82 -8.39
CA THR A 11 -5.35 -8.79 -9.03
C THR A 11 -5.40 -8.63 -10.55
N GLU A 12 -4.30 -8.18 -11.14
CA GLU A 12 -4.02 -8.30 -12.56
C GLU A 12 -3.58 -9.74 -12.83
N SER A 13 -4.42 -10.55 -13.46
CA SER A 13 -3.96 -11.81 -14.04
C SER A 13 -3.12 -11.44 -15.27
N SER A 14 -1.81 -11.68 -15.21
CA SER A 14 -0.86 -11.40 -16.29
C SER A 14 -1.18 -12.24 -17.53
N SER A 15 -2.14 -11.79 -18.34
CA SER A 15 -2.22 -12.18 -19.75
C SER A 15 -1.23 -11.31 -20.51
N LYS A 16 -0.33 -11.94 -21.26
CA LYS A 16 0.76 -11.29 -22.03
C LYS A 16 0.28 -10.35 -23.16
N GLU A 17 -1.00 -9.98 -23.18
CA GLU A 17 -1.57 -9.01 -24.10
C GLU A 17 -2.38 -7.99 -23.30
N ILE A 18 -2.04 -6.71 -23.48
CA ILE A 18 -2.79 -5.58 -22.93
C ILE A 18 -4.16 -5.57 -23.63
N PRO A 19 -5.26 -5.85 -22.91
CA PRO A 19 -6.57 -5.85 -23.52
C PRO A 19 -6.98 -4.41 -23.84
N LYS A 20 -7.40 -4.15 -25.07
CA LYS A 20 -7.94 -2.84 -25.50
C LYS A 20 -9.26 -2.48 -24.83
N THR A 21 -9.87 -3.44 -24.12
CA THR A 21 -11.14 -3.30 -23.42
C THR A 21 -10.90 -3.22 -21.90
N PRO A 22 -11.54 -2.29 -21.17
CA PRO A 22 -11.41 -2.24 -19.71
C PRO A 22 -11.82 -3.57 -19.07
N ILE A 23 -10.89 -4.23 -18.36
CA ILE A 23 -11.19 -5.44 -17.60
C ILE A 23 -11.99 -5.05 -16.35
N ALA A 24 -13.18 -5.62 -16.20
CA ALA A 24 -13.93 -5.55 -14.95
C ALA A 24 -13.32 -6.51 -13.92
N LEU A 25 -12.75 -5.96 -12.85
CA LEU A 25 -12.04 -6.71 -11.82
C LEU A 25 -13.03 -7.41 -10.88
N LYS A 26 -12.97 -8.74 -10.81
CA LYS A 26 -13.76 -9.56 -9.89
C LYS A 26 -12.98 -9.79 -8.59
N TYR A 27 -13.38 -9.11 -7.52
CA TYR A 27 -12.72 -9.20 -6.21
C TYR A 27 -13.21 -10.43 -5.41
N SER A 28 -12.31 -11.35 -5.07
CA SER A 28 -12.56 -12.34 -4.01
C SER A 28 -12.00 -11.82 -2.67
N LYS A 29 -12.81 -11.96 -1.62
CA LYS A 29 -12.78 -11.19 -0.38
C LYS A 29 -11.74 -11.71 0.62
N LYS A 30 -10.45 -11.79 0.27
CA LYS A 30 -9.39 -12.02 1.27
C LYS A 30 -8.73 -10.67 1.59
N LEU A 31 -9.34 -10.00 2.56
CA LEU A 31 -8.91 -8.71 3.11
C LEU A 31 -7.55 -8.90 3.77
N TYR A 32 -6.49 -8.27 3.27
CA TYR A 32 -5.27 -8.11 4.04
C TYR A 32 -5.58 -7.19 5.22
N GLU A 33 -5.32 -7.66 6.43
CA GLU A 33 -5.44 -6.84 7.64
C GLU A 33 -4.22 -5.92 7.71
N PHE A 34 -4.41 -4.67 7.27
CA PHE A 34 -3.37 -3.66 7.37
C PHE A 34 -3.47 -2.98 8.73
N CYS A 35 -2.57 -3.34 9.64
CA CYS A 35 -2.46 -2.69 10.94
C CYS A 35 -1.65 -1.40 10.79
N ILE A 36 -2.27 -0.25 11.08
CA ILE A 36 -1.61 1.07 11.00
C ILE A 36 -0.39 1.12 11.91
N GLN A 37 -0.45 0.51 13.09
CA GLN A 37 0.68 0.46 14.01
C GLN A 37 1.87 -0.28 13.41
N ASN A 38 1.63 -1.36 12.67
CA ASN A 38 2.72 -2.08 11.97
C ASN A 38 3.34 -1.22 10.87
N ALA A 39 2.54 -0.39 10.20
CA ALA A 39 3.02 0.55 9.19
C ALA A 39 3.82 1.70 9.81
N GLU A 40 3.35 2.26 10.93
CA GLU A 40 4.06 3.29 11.69
C GLU A 40 5.42 2.78 12.18
N ILE A 41 5.48 1.56 12.75
CA ILE A 41 6.73 0.91 13.17
C ILE A 41 7.68 0.71 12.00
N TYR A 42 7.16 0.20 10.86
CA TYR A 42 7.96 0.01 9.65
C TYR A 42 8.55 1.33 9.14
N ILE A 43 7.73 2.38 9.07
CA ILE A 43 8.14 3.71 8.61
C ILE A 43 9.22 4.28 9.52
N GLN A 44 9.01 4.26 10.84
CA GLN A 44 9.99 4.77 11.81
C GLN A 44 11.33 4.02 11.71
N THR A 45 11.30 2.70 11.50
CA THR A 45 12.51 1.89 11.32
C THR A 45 13.27 2.28 10.05
N ARG A 46 12.53 2.60 8.97
CA ARG A 46 13.10 2.94 7.66
C ARG A 46 13.54 4.40 7.52
N MET A 47 12.99 5.34 8.29
CA MET A 47 13.32 6.76 8.18
C MET A 47 14.83 7.05 8.33
N ASN A 48 15.51 6.27 9.17
CA ASN A 48 16.94 6.43 9.45
C ASN A 48 17.84 5.76 8.40
N ASP A 49 17.28 5.04 7.44
CA ASP A 49 18.01 4.40 6.36
C ASP A 49 18.66 5.50 5.47
N PRO A 50 19.99 5.51 5.30
CA PRO A 50 20.67 6.50 4.47
C PRO A 50 20.38 6.32 2.99
N ASP A 51 20.00 5.10 2.56
CA ASP A 51 19.71 4.77 1.16
C ASP A 51 18.24 5.06 0.80
N LEU A 52 17.43 5.48 1.76
CA LEU A 52 16.02 5.78 1.53
C LEU A 52 15.87 7.08 0.73
N GLU A 53 15.16 6.98 -0.39
CA GLU A 53 14.89 8.08 -1.30
C GLU A 53 14.19 9.25 -0.60
N LYS A 54 14.56 10.48 -0.96
CA LYS A 54 14.01 11.71 -0.37
C LYS A 54 12.49 11.80 -0.51
N GLU A 55 11.95 11.40 -1.68
CA GLU A 55 10.51 11.39 -1.92
C GLU A 55 9.77 10.37 -1.04
N MET A 56 10.38 9.20 -0.78
CA MET A 56 9.83 8.22 0.17
C MET A 56 9.82 8.78 1.60
N LYS A 57 10.90 9.47 2.02
CA LYS A 57 10.93 10.14 3.34
C LYS A 57 9.82 11.19 3.47
N LEU A 58 9.61 12.01 2.44
CA LEU A 58 8.52 13.00 2.42
C LEU A 58 7.13 12.34 2.49
N GLY A 59 6.95 11.22 1.79
CA GLY A 59 5.72 10.43 1.85
C GLY A 59 5.46 9.85 3.24
N PHE A 60 6.51 9.42 3.93
CA PHE A 60 6.45 8.93 5.30
C PHE A 60 6.11 10.03 6.31
N GLU A 61 6.74 11.19 6.19
CA GLU A 61 6.43 12.37 7.03
C GLU A 61 4.94 12.74 6.91
N LYS A 62 4.44 12.88 5.68
CA LYS A 62 3.01 13.14 5.41
C LYS A 62 2.07 12.05 5.92
N PHE A 63 2.53 10.80 6.00
CA PHE A 63 1.72 9.70 6.52
C PHE A 63 1.63 9.72 8.05
N LEU A 64 2.70 10.16 8.73
CA LEU A 64 2.76 10.24 10.19
C LEU A 64 2.13 11.53 10.73
N GLU A 65 2.05 12.57 9.90
CA GLU A 65 1.37 13.83 10.18
C GLU A 65 -0.16 13.61 10.11
N ASN A 66 -0.76 13.20 11.24
CA ASN A 66 -2.21 13.09 11.42
C ASN A 66 -2.88 14.45 11.64
#